data_AF-A0A8H9GVZ2-F1
#
_entry.id   AF-A0A8H9GVZ2-F1
#
_cell.length_a   1.000
_cell.length_b   1.000
_cell.length_c   1.000
_cell.angle_alpha   90.00
_cell.angle_beta   90.00
_cell.angle_gamma   90.00
#
_symmetry.space_group_name_H-M   'P 1'
#
loop_
_entity.id
_entity.type
_entity.pdbx_description
1 polymer ?
#
loop_
_entity_poly.entity_id
_entity_poly.type
_entity_poly.pdbx_seq_one_letter_code
_entity_poly.pdbx_strand_id
1 'polypeptide(L)' 'MPFEGFDTVRVAIIGLGNRGSGQLPLFFPIPGARITALCDIRPEKVDHTDGMQHRDPQ' A
#
# COMPACT_ATOMS: atom_id res chain seq x y z
N MET A 1 12.35 -20.39 -17.92
CA MET A 1 12.28 -19.00 -18.43
C MET A 1 12.61 -18.08 -17.28
N PRO A 2 13.55 -17.13 -17.40
CA PRO A 2 13.83 -16.17 -16.34
C PRO A 2 12.72 -15.12 -16.25
N PHE A 3 12.44 -14.63 -15.05
CA PHE A 3 11.53 -13.51 -14.84
C PHE A 3 12.31 -12.20 -15.01
N GLU A 4 11.81 -11.31 -15.88
CA GLU A 4 12.50 -10.09 -16.29
C GLU A 4 12.22 -8.89 -15.36
N GLY A 5 11.28 -9.02 -14.42
CA GLY A 5 10.90 -7.93 -13.51
C GLY A 5 9.90 -6.95 -14.10
N PHE A 6 9.32 -6.12 -13.24
CA PHE A 6 8.50 -4.97 -13.65
C PHE A 6 9.09 -3.71 -13.00
N ASP A 7 9.11 -2.61 -13.75
CA ASP A 7 9.54 -1.30 -13.25
C ASP A 7 8.62 -0.76 -12.15
N THR A 8 7.35 -1.16 -12.16
CA THR A 8 6.37 -0.78 -11.14
C THR A 8 5.53 -1.97 -10.71
N VAL A 9 5.53 -2.23 -9.40
CA VAL A 9 4.66 -3.20 -8.75
C VAL A 9 3.55 -2.45 -8.03
N ARG A 10 2.31 -2.66 -8.48
CA ARG A 10 1.11 -2.11 -7.85
C ARG A 10 0.68 -3.02 -6.70
N VAL A 11 0.60 -2.45 -5.51
CA VAL A 11 0.24 -3.15 -4.28
C VAL A 11 -1.14 -2.70 -3.83
N ALA A 12 -1.96 -3.66 -3.39
CA ALA A 12 -3.21 -3.41 -2.71
C ALA A 12 -3.13 -3.98 -1.29
N ILE A 13 -3.61 -3.24 -0.29
CA ILE A 13 -3.67 -3.71 1.09
C ILE A 13 -5.13 -3.95 1.46
N ILE A 14 -5.46 -5.20 1.80
CA ILE A 14 -6.80 -5.63 2.21
C ILE A 14 -6.76 -6.00 3.70
N GLY A 15 -7.61 -5.35 4.49
CA GLY A 15 -7.65 -5.46 5.95
C GLY A 15 -6.67 -4.49 6.61
N LEU A 16 -7.20 -3.37 7.11
CA LEU A 16 -6.46 -2.24 7.68
C LEU A 16 -6.48 -2.33 9.22
N GLY A 17 -6.20 -3.53 9.72
CA GLY A 17 -5.83 -3.75 11.14
C GLY A 17 -4.36 -3.43 11.38
N ASN A 18 -3.88 -3.70 12.59
CA ASN A 18 -2.50 -3.38 13.02
C ASN A 18 -1.42 -3.87 12.03
N ARG A 19 -1.64 -5.03 11.41
CA ARG A 19 -0.71 -5.59 10.41
C ARG A 19 -0.83 -4.93 9.04
N GLY A 20 -2.04 -4.79 8.51
CA GLY A 20 -2.22 -4.23 7.16
C GLY A 20 -1.84 -2.76 7.10
N SER A 21 -2.34 -1.92 8.02
CA SER A 21 -1.92 -0.52 8.07
C SER A 21 -0.43 -0.37 8.39
N GLY A 22 0.11 -1.26 9.22
CA GLY A 22 1.54 -1.32 9.54
C GLY A 22 2.45 -1.71 8.36
N GLN A 23 1.90 -2.25 7.26
CA GLN A 23 2.69 -2.55 6.06
C GLN A 23 2.91 -1.34 5.15
N LEU A 24 2.03 -0.33 5.16
CA LEU A 24 2.17 0.86 4.32
C LEU A 24 3.58 1.49 4.40
N PRO A 25 4.10 1.85 5.59
CA PRO A 25 5.42 2.46 5.71
C PRO A 25 6.57 1.56 5.27
N LEU A 26 6.36 0.25 5.15
CA LEU A 26 7.37 -0.69 4.67
C LEU A 26 7.44 -0.71 3.14
N PHE A 27 6.35 -0.38 2.45
CA PHE A 27 6.31 -0.30 0.99
C PHE A 27 6.76 1.05 0.44
N PHE A 28 6.52 2.15 1.16
CA PHE A 28 6.92 3.50 0.74
C PHE A 28 8.39 3.64 0.32
N PRO A 29 9.39 3.11 1.07
CA PRO A 29 10.79 3.27 0.69
C PRO A 29 11.23 2.31 -0.43
N ILE A 30 10.38 1.41 -0.91
CA ILE A 30 10.75 0.42 -1.94
C ILE A 30 10.62 1.06 -3.33
N PRO A 31 11.72 1.26 -4.07
CA PRO A 31 11.65 1.83 -5.42
C PRO A 31 10.78 0.96 -6.34
N GLY A 32 9.87 1.59 -7.07
CA GLY A 32 8.94 0.91 -7.98
C GLY A 32 7.74 0.24 -7.29
N ALA A 33 7.65 0.20 -5.97
CA ALA A 33 6.44 -0.27 -5.29
C ALA A 33 5.47 0.90 -5.09
N ARG A 34 4.25 0.76 -5.62
CA ARG A 34 3.19 1.76 -5.47
C ARG A 34 1.96 1.13 -4.85
N ILE A 35 1.55 1.65 -3.69
CA ILE A 35 0.24 1.31 -3.12
C ILE A 35 -0.81 2.02 -3.96
N THR A 36 -1.76 1.25 -4.51
CA THR A 36 -2.78 1.77 -5.45
C THR A 36 -4.21 1.50 -5.01
N ALA A 37 -4.40 0.70 -3.96
CA ALA A 37 -5.71 0.39 -3.42
C ALA A 37 -5.62 0.02 -1.94
N LEU A 38 -6.61 0.50 -1.18
CA LEU A 38 -6.85 0.16 0.21
C LEU A 38 -8.28 -0.39 0.34
N CYS A 39 -8.46 -1.41 1.17
CA CYS A 39 -9.77 -2.02 1.41
C CYS A 39 -9.90 -2.51 2.85
N ASP A 40 -11.00 -2.18 3.50
CA ASP A 40 -11.46 -2.81 4.75
C ASP A 40 -12.99 -2.85 4.72
N ILE A 41 -13.58 -3.78 5.48
CA ILE A 41 -15.04 -3.84 5.67
C ILE A 41 -15.59 -2.62 6.41
N ARG A 42 -14.70 -1.93 7.14
CA ARG A 42 -14.96 -0.69 7.88
C ARG A 42 -14.45 0.50 7.07
N PRO A 43 -15.35 1.30 6.45
CA PRO A 43 -14.95 2.44 5.63
C PRO A 43 -14.05 3.44 6.36
N GLU A 44 -14.29 3.65 7.66
CA GLU A 44 -13.51 4.59 8.48
C GLU A 44 -12.01 4.23 8.56
N LYS A 45 -11.68 2.95 8.36
CA LYS A 45 -10.28 2.51 8.32
C LYS A 45 -9.61 2.83 7.00
N VAL A 46 -10.35 2.78 5.91
CA VAL A 46 -9.86 3.19 4.59
C VAL A 46 -9.55 4.67 4.65
N ASP A 47 -10.50 5.50 5.11
CA ASP A 47 -10.33 6.95 5.22
C ASP A 47 -9.12 7.35 6.09
N HIS A 48 -8.96 6.70 7.26
CA HIS A 48 -7.83 6.96 8.14
C HIS A 48 -6.48 6.60 7.50
N THR A 49 -6.44 5.48 6.76
CA THR A 49 -5.20 4.95 6.19
C THR A 49 -4.84 5.64 4.88
N ASP A 50 -5.84 6.05 4.09
CA ASP A 50 -5.66 6.80 2.85
C ASP A 50 -4.96 8.15 3.10
N GLY A 51 -5.28 8.81 4.21
CA GLY A 51 -4.56 9.98 4.69
C GLY A 51 -3.06 9.73 4.99
N MET A 52 -2.67 8.49 5.32
CA MET A 52 -1.25 8.11 5.46
C MET A 52 -0.60 7.90 4.10
N GLN A 53 -1.30 7.23 3.17
CA GLN A 53 -0.82 6.98 1.80
C GLN A 53 -0.59 8.29 1.04
N HIS A 54 -1.52 9.26 1.12
CA HIS A 54 -1.40 10.54 0.41
C HIS A 54 -0.31 11.47 0.95
N ARG A 55 0.22 11.20 2.15
CA ARG A 55 1.34 11.94 2.73
C ARG A 55 2.71 11.40 2.27
N ASP A 56 2.73 10.28 1.55
CA ASP A 56 3.94 9.71 0.99
C ASP A 56 4.33 10.44 -0.30
N PRO A 57 5.52 11.07 -0.37
CA PRO A 57 6.04 11.63 -1.61
C PRO A 57 6.59 10.48 -2.49
N GLN A 58 5.68 9.70 -3.08
CA GLN A 58 5.98 8.71 -4.11
C GLN A 58 6.69 9.33 -5.32
#